data_AF-A0A7S0PSZ3-F1
#
_entry.id   AF-A0A7S0PSZ3-F1
#
_cell.length_a   1.000
_cell.length_b   1.000
_cell.length_c   1.000
_cell.angle_alpha   90.00
_cell.angle_beta   90.00
_cell.angle_gamma   90.00
#
_symmetry.space_group_name_H-M   'P 1'
#
loop_
_entity.id
_entity.type
_entity.pdbx_description
1 polymer ?
#
loop_
_entity_poly.entity_id
_entity_poly.type
_entity_poly.pdbx_seq_one_letter_code
_entity_poly.pdbx_strand_id
1 'polypeptide(L)'
;MDYILNRQAQKAPHRVDIQVRGAAIGNGWIDPYHQYSVSTIAYGAGLLNLAQKEHMDTLEIQCQRALEQGNLRNKVCFDLLDLVRDQSHGGTSGTIVSQYDYRVTVPRGGSSQYPPGDKLIDCYLGGQAKPSMGQWNTNVQNVLEAIHAKESLEANQHYLGCTNAPFQALAYQDGLGVVPQLKNILEHPDKIRLLF
;
A
#
# COMPACT_ATOMS: atom_id res chain seq x y z
N MET A 1 -6.62 15.70 3.13
CA MET A 1 -7.80 16.44 3.63
C MET A 1 -7.41 17.44 4.70
N ASP A 2 -6.72 17.04 5.77
CA ASP A 2 -6.23 17.94 6.83
C ASP A 2 -5.50 19.17 6.26
N TYR A 3 -4.58 18.97 5.31
CA TYR A 3 -3.94 20.07 4.57
C TYR A 3 -4.94 21.03 3.92
N ILE A 4 -5.95 20.53 3.22
CA ILE A 4 -6.95 21.33 2.50
C ILE A 4 -7.75 22.19 3.49
N LEU A 5 -8.23 21.57 4.58
CA LEU A 5 -8.96 22.25 5.66
C LEU A 5 -8.12 23.36 6.32
N ASN A 6 -6.88 23.01 6.72
CA ASN A 6 -5.95 23.95 7.33
C ASN A 6 -5.60 25.11 6.40
N ARG A 7 -5.49 24.83 5.10
CA ARG A 7 -5.27 25.85 4.10
C ARG A 7 -6.50 26.76 4.00
N GLN A 8 -7.72 26.24 3.83
CA GLN A 8 -8.91 27.09 3.73
C GLN A 8 -9.14 27.99 4.95
N ALA A 9 -8.80 27.52 6.16
CA ALA A 9 -8.86 28.31 7.38
C ALA A 9 -8.00 29.59 7.35
N GLN A 10 -6.92 29.62 6.54
CA GLN A 10 -6.02 30.77 6.43
C GLN A 10 -6.59 31.94 5.59
N LYS A 11 -7.77 31.79 4.96
CA LYS A 11 -8.51 32.86 4.24
C LYS A 11 -7.68 33.76 3.30
N ALA A 12 -6.68 33.21 2.62
CA ALA A 12 -5.87 33.97 1.65
C ALA A 12 -6.71 34.40 0.41
N PRO A 13 -6.49 35.60 -0.15
CA PRO A 13 -7.20 36.06 -1.35
C PRO A 13 -6.89 35.20 -2.58
N HIS A 14 -7.86 35.07 -3.49
CA HIS A 14 -7.81 34.29 -4.74
C HIS A 14 -7.67 32.77 -4.60
N ARG A 15 -8.28 32.20 -3.56
CA ARG A 15 -8.22 30.76 -3.32
C ARG A 15 -9.41 30.01 -3.91
N VAL A 16 -9.15 28.86 -4.53
CA VAL A 16 -10.16 27.85 -4.82
C VAL A 16 -10.68 27.30 -3.49
N ASP A 17 -12.00 27.38 -3.29
CA ASP A 17 -12.69 26.77 -2.15
C ASP A 17 -13.00 25.31 -2.47
N ILE A 18 -12.46 24.39 -1.67
CA ILE A 18 -12.66 22.94 -1.86
C ILE A 18 -13.53 22.44 -0.73
N GLN A 19 -14.80 22.16 -1.01
CA GLN A 19 -15.72 21.64 0.01
C GLN A 19 -15.47 20.15 0.27
N VAL A 20 -14.55 19.87 1.18
CA VAL A 20 -14.32 18.51 1.67
C VAL A 20 -15.51 18.09 2.54
N ARG A 21 -16.19 17.00 2.16
CA ARG A 21 -17.33 16.45 2.93
C ARG A 21 -16.99 15.12 3.61
N GLY A 22 -15.94 14.45 3.14
CA GLY A 22 -15.49 13.19 3.67
C GLY A 22 -14.45 12.50 2.80
N ALA A 23 -14.03 11.32 3.23
CA ALA A 23 -13.26 10.38 2.43
C ALA A 23 -13.60 8.93 2.80
N ALA A 24 -13.30 8.03 1.86
CA ALA A 24 -13.28 6.59 2.08
C ALA A 24 -11.84 6.09 1.97
N ILE A 25 -11.38 5.31 2.94
CA ILE A 25 -10.02 4.77 3.01
C ILE A 25 -10.11 3.25 3.19
N GLY A 26 -10.22 2.52 2.08
CA GLY A 26 -10.24 1.06 2.10
C GLY A 26 -8.84 0.49 2.36
N ASN A 27 -8.73 -0.45 3.30
CA ASN A 27 -7.49 -1.18 3.63
C ASN A 27 -6.27 -0.26 3.89
N GLY A 28 -6.48 0.92 4.47
CA GLY A 28 -5.44 1.95 4.62
C GLY A 28 -4.35 1.59 5.63
N TRP A 29 -3.11 1.95 5.30
CA TRP A 29 -1.98 2.02 6.22
C TRP A 29 -1.98 3.39 6.91
N ILE A 30 -2.54 3.43 8.12
CA ILE A 30 -2.93 4.65 8.84
C ILE A 30 -2.28 4.75 10.22
N ASP A 31 -2.19 3.62 10.91
CA ASP A 31 -1.71 3.48 12.28
C ASP A 31 -0.71 2.31 12.36
N PRO A 32 0.52 2.49 11.83
CA PRO A 32 1.54 1.45 11.76
C PRO A 32 1.79 0.77 13.11
N TYR A 33 1.72 1.54 14.20
CA TYR A 33 1.93 1.05 15.57
C TYR A 33 1.03 -0.16 15.90
N HIS A 34 -0.22 -0.15 15.43
CA HIS A 34 -1.16 -1.26 15.62
C HIS A 34 -1.30 -2.15 14.38
N GLN A 35 -0.93 -1.68 13.18
CA GLN A 35 -1.18 -2.37 11.93
C GLN A 35 -0.03 -3.25 11.43
N TYR A 36 1.21 -3.09 11.94
CA TYR A 36 2.28 -4.06 11.66
C TYR A 36 1.94 -5.46 12.20
N SER A 37 1.07 -5.54 13.21
CA SER A 37 0.58 -6.82 13.73
C SER A 37 -0.44 -7.45 12.80
N VAL A 38 -0.06 -8.60 12.26
CA VAL A 38 -0.95 -9.46 11.48
C VAL A 38 -1.18 -10.82 12.16
N SER A 39 -0.57 -11.05 13.33
CA SER A 39 -0.56 -12.35 14.02
C SER A 39 -1.96 -12.84 14.37
N THR A 40 -2.81 -11.94 14.87
CA THR A 40 -4.18 -12.26 15.28
C THR A 40 -5.05 -12.68 14.09
N ILE A 41 -4.98 -11.92 12.99
CA ILE A 41 -5.71 -12.26 11.75
C ILE A 41 -5.17 -13.56 11.16
N ALA A 42 -3.85 -13.72 11.10
CA ALA A 42 -3.21 -14.90 10.54
C ALA A 42 -3.51 -16.17 11.33
N TYR A 43 -3.52 -16.10 12.67
CA TYR A 43 -3.94 -17.20 13.53
C TYR A 43 -5.44 -17.52 13.33
N GLY A 44 -6.30 -16.50 13.31
CA GLY A 44 -7.73 -16.68 13.06
C GLY A 44 -8.04 -17.27 11.68
N ALA A 45 -7.20 -17.00 10.69
CA ALA A 45 -7.27 -17.58 9.35
C ALA A 45 -6.64 -18.98 9.24
N GLY A 46 -6.04 -19.51 10.32
CA GLY A 46 -5.38 -20.81 10.33
C GLY A 46 -4.01 -20.85 9.63
N LEU A 47 -3.40 -19.69 9.36
CA LEU A 47 -2.07 -19.57 8.76
C LEU A 47 -0.95 -19.77 9.77
N LEU A 48 -1.24 -19.55 11.06
CA LEU A 48 -0.33 -19.74 12.17
C LEU A 48 -0.93 -20.70 13.19
N ASN A 49 -0.07 -21.47 13.86
CA ASN A 49 -0.43 -22.13 15.11
C ASN A 49 -0.21 -21.20 16.31
N LEU A 50 -0.60 -21.66 17.51
CA LEU A 50 -0.53 -20.86 18.73
C LEU A 50 0.92 -20.42 19.07
N ALA A 51 1.89 -21.33 18.98
CA ALA A 51 3.28 -21.03 19.28
C ALA A 51 3.87 -19.98 18.32
N GLN A 52 3.52 -20.06 17.03
CA GLN A 52 3.91 -19.06 16.04
C GLN A 52 3.27 -17.70 16.36
N LYS A 53 1.99 -17.67 16.75
CA LYS A 53 1.31 -16.44 17.16
C LYS A 53 2.01 -15.79 18.36
N GLU A 54 2.28 -16.54 19.43
CA GLU A 54 2.95 -16.01 20.63
C GLU A 54 4.35 -15.45 20.33
N HIS A 55 5.08 -16.11 19.41
CA HIS A 55 6.35 -15.58 18.93
C HIS A 55 6.18 -14.26 18.17
N MET A 56 5.19 -14.17 17.28
CA MET A 56 4.89 -12.93 16.55
C MET A 56 4.45 -11.80 17.48
N ASP A 57 3.63 -12.08 18.49
CA ASP A 57 3.19 -11.08 19.48
C ASP A 57 4.40 -10.51 20.25
N THR A 58 5.43 -11.34 20.50
CA THR A 58 6.68 -10.87 21.10
C THR A 58 7.46 -9.94 20.17
N LEU A 59 7.48 -10.23 18.87
CA LEU A 59 8.11 -9.36 17.86
C LEU A 59 7.34 -8.06 17.65
N GLU A 60 6.01 -8.10 17.74
CA GLU A 60 5.17 -6.90 17.70
C GLU A 60 5.52 -5.93 18.83
N ILE A 61 5.67 -6.43 20.07
CA ILE A 61 6.10 -5.59 21.21
C ILE A 61 7.47 -4.95 20.93
N GLN A 62 8.39 -5.67 20.29
CA GLN A 62 9.70 -5.12 19.91
C GLN A 62 9.56 -4.04 18.83
N CYS A 63 8.70 -4.26 17.84
CA CYS A 63 8.38 -3.27 16.82
C CYS A 63 7.78 -2.00 17.44
N GLN A 64 6.77 -2.13 18.30
CA GLN A 64 6.12 -1.00 18.99
C GLN A 64 7.11 -0.18 19.80
N ARG A 65 7.99 -0.83 20.58
CA ARG A 65 9.07 -0.14 21.31
C ARG A 65 10.03 0.61 20.38
N ALA A 66 10.34 0.04 19.21
CA ALA A 66 11.17 0.72 18.23
C ALA A 66 10.48 1.97 17.67
N LEU A 67 9.18 1.87 17.37
CA LEU A 67 8.38 3.01 16.90
C LEU A 67 8.28 4.11 17.96
N GLU A 68 8.07 3.77 19.24
CA GLU A 68 8.06 4.72 20.36
C GLU A 68 9.38 5.49 20.50
N GLN A 69 10.51 4.85 20.14
CA GLN A 69 11.84 5.45 20.13
C GLN A 69 12.13 6.29 18.87
N GLY A 70 11.14 6.43 17.97
CA GLY A 70 11.29 7.15 16.70
C GLY A 70 12.03 6.35 15.62
N ASN A 71 12.26 5.04 15.81
CA ASN A 71 12.81 4.17 14.78
C ASN A 71 11.69 3.71 13.83
N LEU A 72 11.26 4.63 12.96
CA LEU A 72 10.13 4.45 12.05
C LEU A 72 10.38 3.47 10.90
N ARG A 73 11.62 3.05 10.70
CA ARG A 73 12.02 2.08 9.67
C ARG A 73 12.77 0.93 10.32
N ASN A 74 12.04 0.13 11.09
CA ASN A 74 12.61 -0.97 11.84
C ASN A 74 12.38 -2.32 11.14
N LYS A 75 13.44 -3.12 11.00
CA LYS A 75 13.37 -4.43 10.33
C LYS A 75 12.35 -5.37 10.99
N VAL A 76 12.28 -5.40 12.32
CA VAL A 76 11.35 -6.28 13.05
C VAL A 76 9.90 -5.98 12.66
N CYS A 77 9.56 -4.70 12.45
CA CYS A 77 8.22 -4.31 11.99
C CYS A 77 7.90 -4.86 10.60
N PHE A 78 8.81 -4.71 9.63
CA PHE A 78 8.63 -5.26 8.28
C PHE A 78 8.58 -6.78 8.25
N ASP A 79 9.39 -7.42 9.09
CA ASP A 79 9.49 -8.88 9.16
C ASP A 79 8.18 -9.52 9.63
N LEU A 80 7.31 -8.84 10.40
CA LEU A 80 6.08 -9.44 10.94
C LEU A 80 5.17 -10.01 9.84
N LEU A 81 4.91 -9.25 8.78
CA LEU A 81 4.10 -9.72 7.66
C LEU A 81 4.84 -10.77 6.82
N ASP A 82 6.14 -10.55 6.58
CA ASP A 82 6.96 -11.48 5.81
C ASP A 82 7.03 -12.86 6.49
N LEU A 83 7.17 -12.90 7.81
CA LEU A 83 7.19 -14.15 8.59
C LEU A 83 5.86 -14.90 8.49
N VAL A 84 4.72 -14.21 8.58
CA VAL A 84 3.41 -14.84 8.35
C VAL A 84 3.32 -15.44 6.93
N ARG A 85 3.70 -14.65 5.93
CA ARG A 85 3.65 -15.08 4.53
C ARG A 85 4.54 -16.30 4.32
N ASP A 86 5.75 -16.29 4.84
CA ASP A 86 6.74 -17.35 4.67
C ASP A 86 6.39 -18.63 5.43
N GLN A 87 5.59 -18.55 6.50
CA GLN A 87 5.13 -19.70 7.27
C GLN A 87 3.79 -20.28 6.79
N SER A 88 3.02 -19.54 5.99
CA SER A 88 1.63 -19.86 5.62
C SER A 88 1.39 -21.28 5.08
N HIS A 89 2.29 -21.82 4.24
CA HIS A 89 2.23 -23.21 3.74
C HIS A 89 3.43 -24.06 4.24
N GLY A 90 4.09 -23.64 5.32
CA GLY A 90 5.34 -24.21 5.80
C GLY A 90 6.58 -23.65 5.09
N GLY A 91 7.67 -23.46 5.84
CA GLY A 91 8.86 -22.73 5.38
C GLY A 91 9.60 -23.30 4.17
N THR A 92 9.34 -24.55 3.80
CA THR A 92 9.97 -25.23 2.64
C THR A 92 9.06 -25.30 1.42
N SER A 93 7.79 -24.85 1.52
CA SER A 93 6.85 -24.91 0.41
C SER A 93 7.28 -24.00 -0.74
N GLY A 94 7.16 -24.45 -1.98
CA GLY A 94 7.36 -23.60 -3.17
C GLY A 94 6.29 -22.50 -3.34
N THR A 95 5.31 -22.42 -2.44
CA THR A 95 4.22 -21.44 -2.46
C THR A 95 3.98 -20.82 -1.08
N ILE A 96 3.31 -19.67 -1.09
CA ILE A 96 2.91 -18.88 0.07
C ILE A 96 1.53 -18.25 -0.22
N VAL A 97 0.87 -17.68 0.78
CA VAL A 97 -0.32 -16.85 0.54
C VAL A 97 0.03 -15.47 -0.01
N SER A 98 -0.88 -14.84 -0.75
CA SER A 98 -0.78 -13.43 -1.14
C SER A 98 -0.96 -12.53 0.08
N GLN A 99 -0.12 -11.50 0.21
CA GLN A 99 -0.27 -10.48 1.26
C GLN A 99 -1.52 -9.60 1.07
N TYR A 100 -2.11 -9.60 -0.13
CA TYR A 100 -3.28 -8.81 -0.46
C TYR A 100 -4.59 -9.61 -0.35
N ASP A 101 -4.52 -10.94 -0.41
CA ASP A 101 -5.65 -11.86 -0.19
C ASP A 101 -5.13 -13.22 0.26
N TYR A 102 -5.30 -13.52 1.55
CA TYR A 102 -4.78 -14.77 2.14
C TYR A 102 -5.43 -16.04 1.59
N ARG A 103 -6.52 -15.92 0.83
CA ARG A 103 -7.19 -17.06 0.16
C ARG A 103 -6.50 -17.44 -1.16
N VAL A 104 -5.56 -16.62 -1.63
CA VAL A 104 -4.85 -16.81 -2.89
C VAL A 104 -3.43 -17.30 -2.64
N THR A 105 -3.06 -18.37 -3.31
CA THR A 105 -1.71 -18.96 -3.27
C THR A 105 -0.84 -18.43 -4.38
N VAL A 106 0.40 -18.07 -4.06
CA VAL A 106 1.39 -17.49 -4.97
C VAL A 106 2.73 -18.24 -4.85
N PRO A 107 3.58 -18.28 -5.91
CA PRO A 107 4.92 -18.86 -5.82
C PRO A 107 5.81 -18.16 -4.79
N ARG A 108 6.58 -18.93 -4.03
CA ARG A 108 7.64 -18.43 -3.14
C ARG A 108 8.78 -17.91 -4.01
N GLY A 109 9.14 -16.63 -3.88
CA GLY A 109 10.08 -15.96 -4.79
C GLY A 109 9.40 -15.13 -5.88
N GLY A 110 8.06 -15.17 -5.96
CA GLY A 110 7.26 -14.19 -6.68
C GLY A 110 6.83 -14.56 -8.10
N SER A 111 6.10 -13.57 -8.65
CA SER A 111 5.34 -13.51 -9.91
C SER A 111 4.29 -14.59 -10.18
N SER A 112 3.33 -14.76 -9.27
CA SER A 112 1.94 -14.88 -9.73
C SER A 112 1.41 -13.49 -10.04
N GLN A 113 0.71 -13.31 -11.15
CA GLN A 113 -0.04 -12.08 -11.45
C GLN A 113 -1.17 -11.93 -10.44
N TYR A 114 -0.90 -11.19 -9.36
CA TYR A 114 -1.94 -10.77 -8.43
C TYR A 114 -1.99 -9.24 -8.39
N PRO A 115 -3.17 -8.63 -8.63
CA PRO A 115 -4.39 -9.29 -9.08
C PRO A 115 -4.23 -9.86 -10.51
N PRO A 116 -5.05 -10.85 -10.90
CA PRO A 116 -5.09 -11.31 -12.28
C PRO A 116 -5.30 -10.13 -13.24
N GLY A 117 -4.47 -10.04 -14.27
CA GLY A 117 -4.55 -8.96 -15.27
C GLY A 117 -3.83 -7.65 -14.90
N ASP A 118 -3.13 -7.57 -13.77
CA ASP A 118 -2.32 -6.41 -13.38
C ASP A 118 -1.39 -5.93 -14.51
N LYS A 119 -0.74 -6.88 -15.20
CA LYS A 119 0.19 -6.59 -16.30
C LYS A 119 -0.49 -6.09 -17.57
N LEU A 120 -1.80 -6.25 -17.72
CA LEU A 120 -2.51 -5.73 -18.90
C LEU A 120 -2.49 -4.21 -18.93
N ILE A 121 -2.60 -3.56 -17.77
CA ILE A 121 -2.54 -2.10 -17.66
C ILE A 121 -1.12 -1.61 -18.00
N ASP A 122 -0.09 -2.29 -17.50
CA ASP A 122 1.31 -2.02 -17.85
C ASP A 122 1.55 -2.14 -19.36
N CYS A 123 0.93 -3.12 -20.02
CA CYS A 123 1.02 -3.27 -21.48
C CYS A 123 0.25 -2.15 -22.22
N TYR A 124 -0.98 -1.84 -21.79
CA TYR A 124 -1.85 -0.87 -22.45
C TYR A 124 -1.31 0.57 -22.37
N LEU A 125 -0.84 0.99 -21.20
CA LEU A 125 -0.32 2.34 -20.95
C LEU A 125 1.18 2.46 -21.20
N GLY A 126 1.94 1.38 -21.01
CA GLY A 126 3.41 1.40 -21.07
C GLY A 126 4.00 0.82 -22.36
N GLY A 127 3.19 0.20 -23.22
CA GLY A 127 3.65 -0.38 -24.49
C GLY A 127 4.56 -1.60 -24.33
N GLN A 128 4.61 -2.20 -23.13
CA GLN A 128 5.39 -3.41 -22.89
C GLN A 128 4.71 -4.61 -23.56
N ALA A 129 5.44 -5.35 -24.39
CA ALA A 129 4.95 -6.59 -24.96
C ALA A 129 5.00 -7.71 -23.90
N LYS A 130 3.88 -8.40 -23.63
CA LYS A 130 3.91 -9.74 -23.04
C LYS A 130 3.35 -10.78 -24.01
N PRO A 131 4.16 -11.78 -24.42
CA PRO A 131 3.76 -12.75 -25.45
C PRO A 131 2.69 -13.77 -24.98
N SER A 132 2.29 -13.81 -23.71
CA SER A 132 1.43 -14.87 -23.16
C SER A 132 -0.02 -14.47 -22.83
N MET A 133 -0.44 -13.21 -23.03
CA MET A 133 -1.81 -12.75 -22.69
C MET A 133 -2.62 -12.22 -23.89
N GLY A 134 -2.38 -12.81 -25.05
CA GLY A 134 -3.00 -12.41 -26.31
C GLY A 134 -2.31 -11.20 -26.93
N GLN A 135 -2.27 -11.14 -28.26
CA GLN A 135 -1.74 -9.99 -28.98
C GLN A 135 -2.68 -8.79 -28.81
N TRP A 136 -2.44 -7.99 -27.78
CA TRP A 136 -3.03 -6.66 -27.71
C TRP A 136 -2.36 -5.80 -28.76
N ASN A 137 -3.04 -5.59 -29.89
CA ASN A 137 -2.61 -4.68 -30.96
C ASN A 137 -2.87 -3.21 -30.55
N THR A 138 -2.46 -2.83 -29.35
CA THR A 138 -2.64 -1.48 -28.83
C THR A 138 -1.52 -0.61 -29.36
N ASN A 139 -1.87 0.43 -30.12
CA ASN A 139 -0.93 1.49 -30.43
C ASN A 139 -0.77 2.39 -29.21
N VAL A 140 0.30 2.17 -28.41
CA VAL A 140 0.57 2.94 -27.19
C VAL A 140 0.65 4.45 -27.44
N GLN A 141 1.10 4.88 -28.63
CA GLN A 141 1.16 6.29 -28.98
C GLN A 141 -0.24 6.92 -29.03
N ASN A 142 -1.22 6.20 -29.58
CA ASN A 142 -2.62 6.67 -29.62
C ASN A 142 -3.23 6.71 -28.20
N VAL A 143 -2.86 5.76 -27.33
CA VAL A 143 -3.30 5.75 -25.93
C VAL A 143 -2.74 6.97 -25.18
N LEU A 144 -1.43 7.21 -25.30
CA LEU A 144 -0.77 8.35 -24.68
C LEU A 144 -1.25 9.69 -25.26
N GLU A 145 -1.59 9.73 -26.54
CA GLU A 145 -2.25 10.90 -27.16
C GLU A 145 -3.58 11.22 -26.49
N ALA A 146 -4.44 10.21 -26.33
CA ALA A 146 -5.78 10.37 -25.80
C ALA A 146 -5.80 10.87 -24.35
N ILE A 147 -4.71 10.63 -23.59
CA ILE A 147 -4.57 11.10 -22.20
C ILE A 147 -3.60 12.29 -22.07
N HIS A 148 -3.19 12.90 -23.19
CA HIS A 148 -2.25 14.04 -23.22
C HIS A 148 -0.93 13.77 -22.48
N ALA A 149 -0.31 12.61 -22.74
CA ALA A 149 0.93 12.16 -22.11
C ALA A 149 2.01 11.71 -23.12
N LYS A 150 1.98 12.23 -24.35
CA LYS A 150 2.96 11.85 -25.41
C LYS A 150 4.40 12.22 -25.02
N GLU A 151 4.56 13.27 -24.22
CA GLU A 151 5.84 13.77 -23.71
C GLU A 151 6.60 12.70 -22.90
N SER A 152 5.89 11.70 -22.36
CA SER A 152 6.53 10.55 -21.70
C SER A 152 7.42 9.74 -22.65
N LEU A 153 7.06 9.65 -23.94
CA LEU A 153 7.87 8.97 -24.95
C LEU A 153 9.19 9.70 -25.18
N GLU A 154 9.16 11.03 -25.26
CA GLU A 154 10.35 11.87 -25.41
C GLU A 154 11.25 11.78 -24.18
N ALA A 155 10.64 11.71 -22.99
CA ALA A 155 11.33 11.53 -21.72
C ALA A 155 11.82 10.09 -21.46
N ASN A 156 11.58 9.15 -22.38
CA ASN A 156 11.86 7.72 -22.22
C ASN A 156 11.24 7.12 -20.93
N GLN A 157 10.04 7.59 -20.60
CA GLN A 157 9.25 7.12 -19.47
C GLN A 157 8.16 6.15 -19.97
N HIS A 158 7.88 5.13 -19.16
CA HIS A 158 6.79 4.20 -19.41
C HIS A 158 5.98 4.01 -18.14
N TYR A 159 4.70 3.70 -18.30
CA TYR A 159 3.84 3.40 -17.18
C TYR A 159 4.31 2.12 -16.47
N LEU A 160 4.33 2.19 -15.14
CA LEU A 160 4.54 1.07 -14.23
C LEU A 160 3.53 1.21 -13.09
N GLY A 161 2.73 0.17 -12.83
CA GLY A 161 1.76 0.19 -11.74
C GLY A 161 2.37 0.54 -10.37
N CYS A 162 3.60 0.10 -10.10
CA CYS A 162 4.36 0.44 -8.91
C CYS A 162 5.83 0.75 -9.27
N THR A 163 6.42 1.75 -8.61
CA THR A 163 7.86 2.05 -8.70
C THR A 163 8.48 2.17 -7.32
N ASN A 164 9.74 1.71 -7.18
CA ASN A 164 10.41 1.69 -5.87
C ASN A 164 10.94 3.08 -5.44
N ALA A 165 11.21 3.98 -6.38
CA ALA A 165 11.85 5.26 -6.07
C ALA A 165 11.01 6.14 -5.12
N PRO A 166 9.69 6.33 -5.32
CA PRO A 166 8.85 7.07 -4.37
C PRO A 166 8.80 6.41 -2.99
N PHE A 167 8.69 5.07 -2.95
CA PHE A 167 8.72 4.33 -1.69
C PHE A 167 10.04 4.56 -0.93
N GLN A 168 11.18 4.42 -1.62
CA GLN A 168 12.50 4.63 -1.00
C GLN A 168 12.68 6.08 -0.52
N ALA A 169 12.19 7.06 -1.28
CA ALA A 169 12.23 8.46 -0.91
C ALA A 169 11.40 8.75 0.36
N LEU A 170 10.34 7.99 0.62
CA LEU A 170 9.43 8.19 1.75
C LEU A 170 9.59 7.15 2.87
N ALA A 171 10.51 6.18 2.73
CA ALA A 171 10.66 5.06 3.65
C ALA A 171 10.98 5.47 5.10
N TYR A 172 11.46 6.70 5.31
CA TYR A 172 11.68 7.26 6.65
C TYR A 172 10.39 7.62 7.39
N GLN A 173 9.24 7.64 6.70
CA GLN A 173 7.92 7.95 7.26
C GLN A 173 7.06 6.69 7.51
N ASP A 174 7.54 5.50 7.15
CA ASP A 174 6.71 4.28 7.07
C ASP A 174 5.99 3.94 8.40
N GLY A 175 6.69 4.08 9.52
CA GLY A 175 6.16 3.86 10.87
C GLY A 175 5.47 5.06 11.53
N LEU A 176 5.37 6.23 10.89
CA LEU A 176 4.87 7.46 11.53
C LEU A 176 3.34 7.46 11.76
N GLY A 177 2.60 6.85 10.83
CA GLY A 177 1.14 6.92 10.81
C GLY A 177 0.57 8.32 10.56
N VAL A 178 -0.76 8.41 10.51
CA VAL A 178 -1.51 9.65 10.25
C VAL A 178 -2.67 9.87 11.23
N VAL A 179 -2.66 9.17 12.36
CA VAL A 179 -3.67 9.28 13.41
C VAL A 179 -3.90 10.73 13.89
N PRO A 180 -2.86 11.56 14.11
CA PRO A 180 -3.06 12.96 14.49
C PRO A 180 -3.88 13.76 13.46
N GLN A 181 -3.61 13.56 12.17
CA GLN A 181 -4.33 14.21 11.09
C GLN A 181 -5.77 13.70 10.99
N LEU A 182 -6.00 12.41 11.24
CA LEU A 182 -7.37 11.87 11.30
C LEU A 182 -8.17 12.48 12.44
N LYS A 183 -7.56 12.65 13.61
CA LYS A 183 -8.19 13.32 14.75
C LYS A 183 -8.62 14.74 14.37
N ASN A 184 -7.72 15.53 13.77
CA ASN A 184 -8.03 16.88 13.31
C ASN A 184 -9.21 16.91 12.33
N ILE A 185 -9.27 15.94 11.41
CA ILE A 185 -10.36 15.84 10.42
C ILE A 185 -11.70 15.51 11.10
N LEU A 186 -11.71 14.55 12.01
CA LEU A 186 -12.92 14.10 12.71
C LEU A 186 -13.46 15.16 13.69
N GLU A 187 -12.57 15.96 14.28
CA GLU A 187 -12.92 17.05 15.19
C GLU A 187 -13.26 18.37 14.46
N HIS A 188 -13.17 18.40 13.12
CA HIS A 188 -13.43 19.60 12.35
C HIS A 188 -14.91 20.06 12.47
N PRO A 189 -15.19 21.37 12.61
CA PRO A 189 -16.56 21.89 12.79
C PRO A 189 -17.57 21.47 11.72
N ASP A 190 -17.09 21.28 10.49
CA ASP A 190 -17.92 20.87 9.34
C ASP A 190 -18.31 19.38 9.35
N LYS A 191 -17.91 18.62 10.39
CA LYS A 191 -18.26 17.20 10.59
C LYS A 191 -17.91 16.35 9.38
N ILE A 192 -16.63 16.36 9.03
CA ILE A 192 -16.08 15.57 7.92
C ILE A 192 -16.29 14.08 8.20
N ARG A 193 -16.85 13.35 7.23
CA ARG A 193 -17.16 11.92 7.39
C ARG A 193 -16.00 11.06 6.88
N LEU A 194 -15.54 10.13 7.71
CA LEU A 194 -14.57 9.12 7.29
C LEU A 194 -15.24 7.75 7.25
N LEU A 195 -15.05 7.05 6.14
CA LEU A 195 -15.36 5.64 5.97
C LEU A 195 -14.03 4.88 5.90
N PHE A 196 -13.87 3.87 6.74
CA PHE A 196 -12.75 2.93 6.70
C PHE A 196 -13.28 1.59 6.20
#